data_AF-A0A7C4AAT0-F1
#
_entry.id   AF-A0A7C4AAT0-F1
#
_cell.length_a   1.000
_cell.length_b   1.000
_cell.length_c   1.000
_cell.angle_alpha   90.00
_cell.angle_beta   90.00
_cell.angle_gamma   90.00
#
_symmetry.space_group_name_H-M   'P 1'
#
loop_
_entity.id
_entity.type
_entity.pdbx_description
1 polymer ?
#
loop_
_entity_poly.entity_id
_entity_poly.type
_entity_poly.pdbx_seq_one_letter_code
_entity_poly.pdbx_strand_id
1 'polypeptide(L)'
;MLATLDDRFLFDQLETERRAEETARNEVANAQRRHEDAQRAVAQAEDALARAERALIAKDLLSRQEQVDRETDVRSRKRDLQNAENLLRVAQDAIATAERQVQNAQARVRDARKRLSFATVTAPVSGYVTELLVQAGQHVGLGNHMLTLAQLDELQLKVPVYQFDEFKRLRKGLTAYITIGKTEFTGTIDRLGATTQEDRWGRPNNYAVVRFKGSGTLGLLGQNADVRLVLPPQEARPNRLTALFQTLTGRDTDDVKSRSASVTPAWMLIALGKVLGCGALLVTVTLLLATWFRSALVAILGTIGLWHISNLLFDFAGLPDLSYLEMVRTMDKVVGGVADPVRELKSLAWLFGLAAGAGLLTLVLFISRDPPK
;
A
#
# COMPACT_ATOMS: atom_id res chain seq x y z
N MET A 1 -5.57 35.16 16.96
CA MET A 1 -4.75 34.88 18.16
C MET A 1 -5.71 34.67 19.32
N LEU A 2 -5.61 33.54 20.04
CA LEU A 2 -6.55 33.16 21.10
C LEU A 2 -6.00 33.46 22.50
N ALA A 3 -4.75 33.12 22.75
CA ALA A 3 -4.08 33.35 24.03
C ALA A 3 -2.56 33.49 23.84
N THR A 4 -1.92 34.14 24.81
CA THR A 4 -0.46 34.26 24.91
C THR A 4 -0.05 33.68 26.25
N LEU A 5 0.86 32.72 26.23
CA LEU A 5 1.52 32.19 27.41
C LEU A 5 2.78 33.01 27.71
N ASP A 6 3.25 33.00 28.95
CA ASP A 6 4.54 33.61 29.31
C ASP A 6 5.67 32.91 28.55
N ASP A 7 6.37 33.66 27.71
CA ASP A 7 7.35 33.16 26.75
C ASP A 7 8.79 33.49 27.13
N ARG A 8 9.02 34.21 28.25
CA ARG A 8 10.35 34.69 28.66
C ARG A 8 11.38 33.56 28.73
N PHE A 9 11.02 32.45 29.37
CA PHE A 9 11.89 31.28 29.46
C PHE A 9 12.23 30.68 28.09
N LEU A 10 11.24 30.61 27.19
CA LEU A 10 11.43 30.08 25.83
C LEU A 10 12.28 31.01 24.98
N PHE A 11 12.13 32.33 25.17
CA PHE A 11 12.93 33.35 24.50
C PHE A 11 14.39 33.28 24.95
N ASP A 12 14.64 33.22 26.26
CA ASP A 12 15.99 33.06 26.81
C ASP A 12 16.65 31.78 26.28
N GLN A 13 15.89 30.67 26.22
CA GLN A 13 16.38 29.41 25.67
C GLN A 13 16.75 29.52 24.18
N LEU A 14 15.94 30.24 23.38
CA LEU A 14 16.26 30.51 21.98
C LEU A 14 17.55 31.32 21.84
N GLU A 15 17.74 32.36 22.65
CA GLU A 15 18.94 33.18 22.62
C GLU A 15 20.20 32.39 23.04
N THR A 16 20.09 31.48 24.01
CA THR A 16 21.18 30.54 24.33
C THR A 16 21.57 29.67 23.15
N GLU A 17 20.59 29.08 22.45
CA GLU A 17 20.87 28.24 21.26
C GLU A 17 21.44 29.05 20.09
N ARG A 18 21.02 30.32 19.91
CA ARG A 18 21.58 31.21 18.89
C ARG A 18 23.06 31.52 19.16
N ARG A 19 23.42 31.80 20.42
CA ARG A 19 24.83 31.97 20.81
C ARG A 19 25.63 30.70 20.56
N ALA A 20 25.05 29.53 20.83
CA ALA A 20 25.70 28.26 20.53
C ALA A 20 25.94 28.07 19.02
N GLU A 21 24.98 28.45 18.17
CA GLU A 21 25.15 28.46 16.71
C GLU A 21 26.29 29.38 16.27
N GLU A 22 26.37 30.59 16.82
CA GLU A 22 27.47 31.54 16.54
C GLU A 22 28.82 30.96 16.95
N THR A 23 28.92 30.30 18.11
CA THR A 23 30.16 29.63 18.53
C THR A 23 30.56 28.52 17.56
N ALA A 24 29.63 27.70 17.10
CA ALA A 24 29.91 26.64 16.12
C ALA A 24 30.35 27.22 14.76
N ARG A 25 29.78 28.35 14.33
CA ARG A 25 30.21 29.04 13.10
C ARG A 25 31.64 29.57 13.23
N ASN A 26 31.99 30.11 14.40
CA ASN A 26 33.36 30.53 14.68
C ASN A 26 34.35 29.35 14.69
N GLU A 27 33.92 28.16 15.11
CA GLU A 27 34.72 26.94 15.04
C GLU A 27 35.00 26.51 13.59
N VAL A 28 34.03 26.66 12.67
CA VAL A 28 34.26 26.43 11.23
C VAL A 28 35.32 27.39 10.69
N ALA A 29 35.22 28.69 11.00
CA ALA A 29 36.23 29.67 10.60
C ALA A 29 37.63 29.34 11.17
N ASN A 30 37.69 28.83 12.40
CA ASN A 30 38.94 28.36 13.00
C ASN A 30 39.49 27.12 12.27
N ALA A 31 38.64 26.16 11.90
CA ALA A 31 39.03 24.96 11.17
C ALA A 31 39.54 25.30 9.75
N GLN A 32 38.89 26.24 9.06
CA GLN A 32 39.33 26.76 7.76
C GLN A 32 40.72 27.39 7.84
N ARG A 33 40.98 28.23 8.84
CA ARG A 33 42.32 28.80 9.04
C ARG A 33 43.39 27.72 9.24
N ARG A 34 43.10 26.69 10.03
CA ARG A 34 44.03 25.55 10.23
C ARG A 34 44.26 24.77 8.94
N HIS A 35 43.25 24.64 8.10
CA HIS A 35 43.36 24.01 6.78
C HIS A 35 44.27 24.81 5.85
N GLU A 36 44.08 26.14 5.78
CA GLU A 36 44.95 27.04 5.00
C GLU A 36 46.40 27.04 5.52
N ASP A 37 46.60 26.98 6.84
CA ASP A 37 47.93 26.84 7.45
C ASP A 37 48.58 25.50 7.06
N ALA A 38 47.84 24.38 7.15
CA ALA A 38 48.33 23.07 6.76
C ALA A 38 48.63 22.97 5.26
N GLN A 39 47.82 23.60 4.42
CA GLN A 39 48.04 23.64 2.97
C GLN A 39 49.32 24.41 2.63
N ARG A 40 49.59 25.52 3.32
CA ARG A 40 50.87 26.24 3.20
C ARG A 40 52.05 25.40 3.66
N ALA A 41 51.90 24.61 4.74
CA ALA A 41 52.94 23.72 5.22
C ALA A 41 53.27 22.60 4.20
N VAL A 42 52.25 22.04 3.52
CA VAL A 42 52.45 21.08 2.42
C VAL A 42 53.25 21.72 1.29
N ALA A 43 52.85 22.89 0.81
CA ALA A 43 53.58 23.59 -0.24
C ALA A 43 55.05 23.87 0.13
N GLN A 44 55.32 24.25 1.38
CA GLN A 44 56.69 24.44 1.87
C GLN A 44 57.50 23.13 1.91
N ALA A 45 56.87 22.01 2.27
CA ALA A 45 57.50 20.70 2.30
C ALA A 45 57.77 20.15 0.89
N GLU A 46 56.84 20.36 -0.06
CA GLU A 46 57.02 20.04 -1.47
C GLU A 46 58.18 20.82 -2.08
N ASP A 47 58.24 22.14 -1.84
CA ASP A 47 59.35 22.98 -2.29
C ASP A 47 60.70 22.54 -1.69
N ALA A 48 60.72 22.15 -0.42
CA ALA A 48 61.93 21.65 0.24
C ALA A 48 62.38 20.31 -0.34
N LEU A 49 61.45 19.40 -0.63
CA LEU A 49 61.74 18.13 -1.30
C LEU A 49 62.28 18.36 -2.72
N ALA A 50 61.63 19.22 -3.51
CA ALA A 50 62.08 19.55 -4.86
C ALA A 50 63.49 20.14 -4.87
N ARG A 51 63.85 20.98 -3.88
CA ARG A 51 65.23 21.48 -3.72
C ARG A 51 66.23 20.37 -3.39
N ALA A 52 65.87 19.45 -2.50
CA ALA A 52 66.72 18.31 -2.14
C ALA A 52 66.94 17.35 -3.33
N GLU A 53 65.88 17.08 -4.11
CA GLU A 53 65.95 16.24 -5.31
C GLU A 53 66.81 16.88 -6.41
N ARG A 54 66.68 18.19 -6.64
CA ARG A 54 67.55 18.92 -7.58
C ARG A 54 69.01 18.84 -7.18
N ALA A 55 69.32 18.95 -5.88
CA ALA A 55 70.68 18.80 -5.38
C ALA A 55 71.22 17.37 -5.57
N LEU A 56 70.35 16.36 -5.53
CA LEU A 56 70.71 14.96 -5.76
C LEU A 56 70.99 14.67 -7.25
N ILE A 57 70.35 15.38 -8.19
CA ILE A 57 70.56 15.17 -9.64
C ILE A 57 71.94 15.67 -10.10
N ALA A 58 72.56 16.62 -9.39
CA ALA A 58 73.92 17.11 -9.65
C ALA A 58 75.04 16.09 -9.27
N LYS A 59 74.77 14.79 -9.47
CA LYS A 59 75.50 13.62 -8.97
C LYS A 59 76.90 13.43 -9.57
N ASP A 60 77.18 14.01 -10.73
CA ASP A 60 78.32 13.63 -11.59
C ASP A 60 79.72 13.94 -11.01
N LEU A 61 79.80 14.68 -9.89
CA LEU A 61 81.06 15.11 -9.27
C LEU A 61 81.13 14.83 -7.75
N LEU A 62 80.15 14.14 -7.16
CA LEU A 62 80.04 13.97 -5.71
C LEU A 62 80.78 12.74 -5.17
N SER A 63 81.38 12.86 -3.99
CA SER A 63 81.96 11.72 -3.26
C SER A 63 80.88 10.72 -2.82
N ARG A 64 81.22 9.43 -2.67
CA ARG A 64 80.27 8.39 -2.20
C ARG A 64 79.58 8.77 -0.89
N GLN A 65 80.29 9.48 0.00
CA GLN A 65 79.73 9.89 1.28
C GLN A 65 78.68 10.99 1.12
N GLU A 66 78.94 12.01 0.29
CA GLU A 66 77.96 13.06 -0.01
C GLU A 66 76.71 12.50 -0.71
N GLN A 67 76.85 11.48 -1.55
CA GLN A 67 75.69 10.83 -2.18
C GLN A 67 74.75 10.22 -1.14
N VAL A 68 75.29 9.50 -0.15
CA VAL A 68 74.49 8.89 0.93
C VAL A 68 73.82 9.96 1.79
N ASP A 69 74.52 11.05 2.09
CA ASP A 69 73.97 12.16 2.87
C ASP A 69 72.80 12.85 2.13
N ARG A 70 72.94 13.08 0.81
CA ARG A 70 71.88 13.66 -0.03
C ARG A 70 70.67 12.73 -0.17
N GLU A 71 70.89 11.42 -0.33
CA GLU A 71 69.80 10.43 -0.35
C GLU A 71 69.06 10.37 0.99
N THR A 72 69.78 10.54 2.10
CA THR A 72 69.20 10.61 3.44
C THR A 72 68.37 11.89 3.63
N ASP A 73 68.84 13.04 3.15
CA ASP A 73 68.09 14.30 3.18
C ASP A 73 66.80 14.19 2.36
N VAL A 74 66.85 13.70 1.11
CA VAL A 74 65.64 13.47 0.29
C VAL A 74 64.65 12.54 1.01
N ARG A 75 65.12 11.45 1.60
CA ARG A 75 64.27 10.54 2.39
C ARG A 75 63.65 11.26 3.59
N SER A 76 64.38 12.15 4.25
CA SER A 76 63.85 12.96 5.34
C SER A 76 62.77 13.92 4.85
N ARG A 77 63.03 14.67 3.77
CA ARG A 77 62.06 15.61 3.17
C ARG A 77 60.79 14.92 2.69
N LYS A 78 60.91 13.71 2.16
CA LYS A 78 59.75 12.91 1.77
C LYS A 78 58.87 12.53 2.98
N ARG A 79 59.48 12.22 4.13
CA ARG A 79 58.74 11.99 5.38
C ARG A 79 58.09 13.28 5.89
N ASP A 80 58.79 14.41 5.80
CA ASP A 80 58.25 15.71 6.20
C ASP A 80 57.02 16.08 5.35
N LEU A 81 57.08 15.85 4.03
CA LEU A 81 55.95 16.03 3.13
C LEU A 81 54.78 15.13 3.51
N GLN A 82 55.01 13.83 3.69
CA GLN A 82 53.96 12.89 4.09
C GLN A 82 53.31 13.29 5.42
N ASN A 83 54.08 13.81 6.38
CA ASN A 83 53.55 14.32 7.64
C ASN A 83 52.69 15.58 7.42
N ALA A 84 53.12 16.50 6.56
CA ALA A 84 52.34 17.69 6.21
C ALA A 84 51.03 17.33 5.48
N GLU A 85 51.05 16.38 4.55
CA GLU A 85 49.86 15.86 3.87
C GLU A 85 48.87 15.23 4.85
N ASN A 86 49.36 14.46 5.81
CA ASN A 86 48.53 13.88 6.87
C ASN A 86 47.88 14.97 7.74
N LEU A 87 48.62 16.03 8.09
CA LEU A 87 48.06 17.16 8.83
C LEU A 87 47.01 17.92 8.02
N LEU A 88 47.23 18.09 6.71
CA LEU A 88 46.26 18.69 5.81
C LEU A 88 44.96 17.87 5.77
N ARG A 89 45.06 16.55 5.65
CA ARG A 89 43.89 15.66 5.67
C ARG A 89 43.13 15.75 7.00
N VAL A 90 43.83 15.77 8.13
CA VAL A 90 43.20 15.96 9.45
C VAL A 90 42.50 17.32 9.55
N ALA A 91 43.10 18.38 9.00
CA ALA A 91 42.49 19.71 8.97
C ALA A 91 41.25 19.76 8.06
N GLN A 92 41.26 19.05 6.92
CA GLN A 92 40.07 18.89 6.05
C GLN A 92 38.94 18.17 6.79
N ASP A 93 39.24 17.06 7.47
CA ASP A 93 38.26 16.30 8.25
C ASP A 93 37.68 17.13 9.41
N ALA A 94 38.49 18.03 9.99
CA ALA A 94 38.05 18.95 11.04
C ALA A 94 37.02 19.99 10.53
N ILE A 95 37.15 20.47 9.29
CA ILE A 95 36.14 21.35 8.67
C ILE A 95 34.79 20.63 8.58
N ALA A 96 34.79 19.41 8.01
CA ALA A 96 33.56 18.64 7.86
C ALA A 96 32.89 18.35 9.22
N THR A 97 33.69 18.14 10.28
CA THR A 97 33.20 17.96 11.64
C THR A 97 32.57 19.24 12.20
N ALA A 98 33.24 20.38 12.05
CA ALA A 98 32.73 21.68 12.49
C ALA A 98 31.45 22.09 11.75
N GLU A 99 31.36 21.82 10.43
CA GLU A 99 30.15 22.07 9.64
C GLU A 99 28.95 21.24 10.15
N ARG A 100 29.18 19.98 10.51
CA ARG A 100 28.13 19.15 11.13
C ARG A 100 27.69 19.70 12.49
N GLN A 101 28.61 20.27 13.27
CA GLN A 101 28.26 20.94 14.54
C GLN A 101 27.38 22.16 14.30
N VAL A 102 27.67 22.97 13.27
CA VAL A 102 26.81 24.09 12.85
C VAL A 102 25.43 23.61 12.45
N GLN A 103 25.32 22.54 11.64
CA GLN A 103 24.02 21.98 11.25
C GLN A 103 23.20 21.51 12.46
N ASN A 104 23.85 20.88 13.43
CA ASN A 104 23.21 20.45 14.68
C ASN A 104 22.75 21.65 15.52
N ALA A 105 23.57 22.69 15.65
CA ALA A 105 23.21 23.92 16.37
C ALA A 105 22.02 24.64 15.70
N GLN A 106 22.04 24.74 14.36
CA GLN A 106 20.92 25.28 13.59
C GLN A 106 19.61 24.49 13.80
N ALA A 107 19.69 23.17 13.90
CA ALA A 107 18.52 22.34 14.21
C ALA A 107 17.95 22.68 15.59
N ARG A 108 18.82 22.85 16.60
CA ARG A 108 18.40 23.26 17.95
C ARG A 108 17.76 24.65 17.97
N VAL A 109 18.30 25.61 17.23
CA VAL A 109 17.71 26.95 17.07
C VAL A 109 16.32 26.85 16.43
N ARG A 110 16.14 26.03 15.39
CA ARG A 110 14.83 25.82 14.75
C ARG A 110 13.82 25.21 15.73
N ASP A 111 14.23 24.23 16.52
CA ASP A 111 13.38 23.59 17.52
C ASP A 111 13.02 24.56 18.66
N ALA A 112 13.97 25.33 19.16
CA ALA A 112 13.73 26.37 20.17
C ALA A 112 12.77 27.44 19.65
N ARG A 113 12.94 27.90 18.41
CA ARG A 113 12.04 28.85 17.75
C ARG A 113 10.63 28.29 17.60
N LYS A 114 10.51 27.01 17.25
CA LYS A 114 9.21 26.33 17.15
C LYS A 114 8.53 26.25 18.52
N ARG A 115 9.27 25.94 19.58
CA ARG A 115 8.73 25.95 20.96
C ARG A 115 8.26 27.35 21.36
N LEU A 116 9.03 28.39 21.04
CA LEU A 116 8.62 29.78 21.28
C LEU A 116 7.31 30.12 20.56
N SER A 117 7.14 29.64 19.32
CA SER A 117 5.88 29.85 18.58
C SER A 117 4.65 29.22 19.26
N PHE A 118 4.84 28.16 20.05
CA PHE A 118 3.76 27.52 20.79
C PHE A 118 3.29 28.32 22.02
N ALA A 119 4.04 29.33 22.45
CA ALA A 119 3.58 30.25 23.48
C ALA A 119 2.38 31.10 23.00
N THR A 120 2.27 31.33 21.69
CA THR A 120 1.10 31.99 21.10
C THR A 120 0.11 30.94 20.60
N VAL A 121 -1.00 30.80 21.33
CA VAL A 121 -2.08 29.89 20.94
C VAL A 121 -2.93 30.55 19.87
N THR A 122 -2.98 29.93 18.70
CA THR A 122 -3.81 30.35 17.56
C THR A 122 -4.91 29.34 17.29
N ALA A 123 -6.01 29.80 16.70
CA ALA A 123 -7.10 28.91 16.32
C ALA A 123 -6.67 28.12 15.07
N PRO A 124 -6.66 26.78 15.09
CA PRO A 124 -6.30 25.99 13.91
C PRO A 124 -7.38 26.06 12.82
N VAL A 125 -8.60 26.42 13.20
CA VAL A 125 -9.75 26.54 12.31
C VAL A 125 -10.64 27.71 12.72
N SER A 126 -11.46 28.19 11.79
CA SER A 126 -12.53 29.15 12.08
C SER A 126 -13.67 28.45 12.82
N GLY A 127 -14.19 29.05 13.89
CA GLY A 127 -15.26 28.45 14.70
C GLY A 127 -15.56 29.28 15.94
N TYR A 128 -16.36 28.71 16.84
CA TYR A 128 -16.78 29.34 18.09
C TYR A 128 -16.18 28.60 19.28
N VAL A 129 -15.76 29.33 20.31
CA VAL A 129 -15.30 28.74 21.57
C VAL A 129 -16.52 28.28 22.35
N THR A 130 -16.68 26.97 22.53
CA THR A 130 -17.83 26.38 23.23
C THR A 130 -17.58 26.23 24.72
N GLU A 131 -16.33 26.04 25.10
CA GLU A 131 -15.91 25.86 26.49
C GLU A 131 -14.58 26.57 26.71
N LEU A 132 -14.47 27.30 27.82
CA LEU A 132 -13.24 27.94 28.27
C LEU A 132 -13.00 27.53 29.72
N LEU A 133 -11.95 26.75 29.95
CA LEU A 133 -11.64 26.14 31.24
C LEU A 133 -10.56 26.89 32.04
N VAL A 134 -9.93 27.88 31.42
CA VAL A 134 -8.83 28.64 32.02
C VAL A 134 -9.12 30.13 32.01
N GLN A 135 -8.59 30.83 33.01
CA GLN A 135 -8.70 32.28 33.13
C GLN A 135 -7.33 32.95 33.02
N ALA A 136 -7.32 34.22 32.61
CA ALA A 136 -6.08 35.00 32.54
C ALA A 136 -5.39 35.05 33.91
N GLY A 137 -4.07 34.83 33.91
CA GLY A 137 -3.26 34.79 35.13
C GLY A 137 -3.19 33.42 35.82
N GLN A 138 -3.99 32.42 35.39
CA GLN A 138 -3.83 31.06 35.89
C GLN A 138 -2.61 30.38 35.26
N HIS A 139 -1.95 29.54 36.07
CA HIS A 139 -0.89 28.68 35.59
C HIS A 139 -1.48 27.44 34.89
N VAL A 140 -0.98 27.13 33.70
CA VAL A 140 -1.45 26.00 32.88
C VAL A 140 -0.27 25.08 32.62
N GLY A 141 -0.40 23.81 33.00
CA GLY A 141 0.59 22.77 32.75
C GLY A 141 0.45 22.16 31.36
N LEU A 142 1.47 21.39 30.95
CA LEU A 142 1.44 20.62 29.71
C LEU A 142 0.30 19.59 29.75
N GLY A 143 -0.47 19.52 28.68
CA GLY A 143 -1.60 18.60 28.55
C GLY A 143 -2.92 19.10 29.16
N ASN A 144 -2.93 20.25 29.81
CA ASN A 144 -4.16 20.82 30.34
C ASN A 144 -5.09 21.28 29.20
N HIS A 145 -6.36 20.90 29.30
CA HIS A 145 -7.39 21.35 28.38
C HIS A 145 -7.78 22.80 28.70
N MET A 146 -7.50 23.72 27.79
CA MET A 146 -7.73 25.16 27.99
C MET A 146 -9.08 25.62 27.44
N LEU A 147 -9.41 25.19 26.23
CA LEU A 147 -10.60 25.62 25.51
C LEU A 147 -11.02 24.56 24.50
N THR A 148 -12.31 24.51 24.20
CA THR A 148 -12.87 23.76 23.08
C THR A 148 -13.36 24.72 22.01
N LEU A 149 -12.98 24.44 20.76
CA LEU A 149 -13.42 25.18 19.58
C LEU A 149 -14.31 24.26 18.72
N ALA A 150 -15.49 24.73 18.35
CA ALA A 150 -16.42 24.01 17.48
C ALA A 150 -16.72 24.81 16.20
N GLN A 151 -16.75 24.12 15.07
CA GLN A 151 -17.26 24.67 13.82
C GLN A 151 -18.78 24.48 13.78
N LEU A 152 -19.54 25.55 13.49
CA LEU A 152 -21.00 25.52 13.49
C LEU A 152 -21.61 25.59 12.07
N ASP A 153 -20.77 25.57 11.04
CA ASP A 153 -21.22 25.62 9.64
C ASP A 153 -21.93 24.33 9.24
N GLU A 154 -21.37 23.20 9.65
CA GLU A 154 -21.88 21.87 9.37
C GLU A 154 -21.97 21.05 10.66
N LEU A 155 -23.18 20.59 10.95
CA LEU A 155 -23.50 19.86 12.15
C LEU A 155 -23.77 18.40 11.83
N GLN A 156 -23.43 17.53 12.77
CA GLN A 156 -23.69 16.10 12.70
C GLN A 156 -24.67 15.70 13.78
N LEU A 157 -25.64 14.88 13.40
CA LEU A 157 -26.66 14.35 14.27
C LEU A 157 -26.57 12.82 14.29
N LYS A 158 -26.39 12.24 15.47
CA LYS A 158 -26.39 10.79 15.67
C LYS A 158 -27.81 10.33 15.97
N VAL A 159 -28.42 9.61 15.03
CA VAL A 159 -29.80 9.14 15.10
C VAL A 159 -29.80 7.65 15.41
N PRO A 160 -30.30 7.20 16.58
CA PRO A 160 -30.46 5.79 16.87
C PRO A 160 -31.66 5.21 16.10
N VAL A 161 -31.46 4.10 15.42
CA VAL A 161 -32.46 3.33 14.69
C VAL A 161 -32.59 1.96 15.35
N TYR A 162 -33.74 1.73 15.98
CA TYR A 162 -33.99 0.52 16.78
C TYR A 162 -34.43 -0.67 15.93
N GLN A 163 -35.05 -0.43 14.77
CA GLN A 163 -35.53 -1.49 13.89
C GLN A 163 -34.44 -1.88 12.89
N PHE A 164 -33.94 -3.11 13.01
CA PHE A 164 -32.88 -3.61 12.14
C PHE A 164 -33.29 -3.68 10.66
N ASP A 165 -34.54 -4.03 10.37
CA ASP A 165 -35.05 -4.11 8.99
C ASP A 165 -35.16 -2.73 8.32
N GLU A 166 -35.47 -1.67 9.08
CA GLU A 166 -35.42 -0.30 8.59
C GLU A 166 -33.98 0.16 8.36
N PHE A 167 -33.09 -0.16 9.30
CA PHE A 167 -31.67 0.16 9.19
C PHE A 167 -31.02 -0.46 7.94
N LYS A 168 -31.34 -1.72 7.61
CA LYS A 168 -30.87 -2.40 6.38
C LYS A 168 -31.23 -1.66 5.09
N ARG A 169 -32.31 -0.89 5.10
CA ARG A 169 -32.79 -0.14 3.93
C ARG A 169 -32.14 1.23 3.81
N LEU A 170 -31.54 1.75 4.87
CA LEU A 170 -30.82 3.01 4.83
C LEU A 170 -29.57 2.90 3.93
N ARG A 171 -29.31 3.98 3.20
CA ARG A 171 -28.14 4.14 2.34
C ARG A 171 -27.54 5.52 2.60
N LYS A 172 -26.22 5.63 2.40
CA LYS A 172 -25.55 6.92 2.40
C LYS A 172 -26.15 7.81 1.30
N GLY A 173 -26.32 9.10 1.58
CA GLY A 173 -26.86 10.09 0.64
C GLY A 173 -28.37 10.27 0.66
N LEU A 174 -29.13 9.46 1.40
CA LEU A 174 -30.58 9.65 1.53
C LEU A 174 -30.89 10.97 2.26
N THR A 175 -31.94 11.64 1.81
CA THR A 175 -32.45 12.88 2.42
C THR A 175 -33.03 12.62 3.81
N ALA A 176 -32.71 13.50 4.73
CA ALA A 176 -33.24 13.52 6.09
C ALA A 176 -33.80 14.92 6.40
N TYR A 177 -35.00 14.96 6.97
CA TYR A 177 -35.60 16.19 7.48
C TYR A 177 -35.40 16.23 8.99
N ILE A 178 -34.82 17.32 9.48
CA ILE A 178 -34.40 17.48 10.87
C ILE A 178 -35.19 18.67 11.43
N THR A 179 -35.87 18.47 12.55
CA THR A 179 -36.60 19.53 13.26
C THR A 179 -35.94 19.76 14.61
N ILE A 180 -35.49 20.98 14.86
CA ILE A 180 -34.87 21.39 16.13
C ILE A 180 -35.70 22.55 16.68
N GLY A 181 -36.43 22.31 17.78
CA GLY A 181 -37.35 23.30 18.32
C GLY A 181 -38.47 23.66 17.34
N LYS A 182 -38.41 24.86 16.73
CA LYS A 182 -39.37 25.35 15.73
C LYS A 182 -38.78 25.49 14.32
N THR A 183 -37.52 25.09 14.13
CA THR A 183 -36.81 25.28 12.87
C THR A 183 -36.60 23.93 12.19
N GLU A 184 -36.90 23.89 10.89
CA GLU A 184 -36.66 22.71 10.05
C GLU A 184 -35.37 22.90 9.24
N PHE A 185 -34.58 21.83 9.16
CA PHE A 185 -33.36 21.74 8.38
C PHE A 185 -33.42 20.51 7.48
N THR A 186 -32.80 20.61 6.30
CA THR A 186 -32.61 19.47 5.40
C THR A 186 -31.17 19.01 5.46
N GLY A 187 -30.97 17.71 5.63
CA GLY A 187 -29.68 17.07 5.67
C GLY A 187 -29.64 15.78 4.84
N THR A 188 -28.49 15.12 4.89
CA THR A 188 -28.28 13.83 4.22
C THR A 188 -27.57 12.85 5.14
N ILE A 189 -27.86 11.56 4.99
CA ILE A 189 -27.13 10.50 5.71
C ILE A 189 -25.70 10.43 5.21
N ASP A 190 -24.72 10.72 6.07
CA ASP A 190 -23.30 10.65 5.73
C ASP A 190 -22.69 9.28 6.06
N ARG A 191 -23.12 8.67 7.16
CA ARG A 191 -22.57 7.38 7.60
C ARG A 191 -23.61 6.54 8.34
N LEU A 192 -23.47 5.23 8.22
CA LEU A 192 -24.26 4.23 8.96
C LEU A 192 -23.31 3.44 9.86
N GLY A 193 -23.71 3.23 11.12
CA GLY A 193 -22.96 2.47 12.11
C GLY A 193 -23.08 0.98 11.85
N ALA A 194 -21.96 0.32 11.55
CA ALA A 194 -21.93 -1.13 11.29
C ALA A 194 -22.13 -1.99 12.54
N THR A 195 -21.97 -1.42 13.73
CA THR A 195 -22.06 -2.11 15.01
C THR A 195 -23.33 -1.72 15.74
N THR A 196 -24.09 -2.72 16.21
CA THR A 196 -25.22 -2.53 17.11
C THR A 196 -24.71 -2.09 18.49
N GLN A 197 -25.31 -1.03 19.03
CA GLN A 197 -25.03 -0.48 20.35
C GLN A 197 -26.28 -0.60 21.21
N GLU A 198 -26.11 -0.77 22.51
CA GLU A 198 -27.23 -0.72 23.45
C GLU A 198 -27.45 0.73 23.91
N ASP A 199 -28.72 1.15 24.01
CA ASP A 199 -29.05 2.41 24.65
C ASP A 199 -28.94 2.32 26.18
N ARG A 200 -29.19 3.44 26.87
CA ARG A 200 -29.16 3.50 28.35
C ARG A 200 -30.12 2.50 29.03
N TRP A 201 -31.12 1.99 28.30
CA TRP A 201 -32.11 1.03 28.76
C TRP A 201 -31.85 -0.39 28.24
N GLY A 202 -30.67 -0.66 27.65
CA GLY A 202 -30.30 -1.98 27.14
C GLY A 202 -30.96 -2.36 25.81
N ARG A 203 -31.62 -1.43 25.12
CA ARG A 203 -32.27 -1.74 23.82
C ARG A 203 -31.25 -1.66 22.69
N PRO A 204 -31.12 -2.70 21.86
CA PRO A 204 -30.20 -2.69 20.73
C PRO A 204 -30.66 -1.67 19.68
N ASN A 205 -29.73 -0.86 19.20
CA ASN A 205 -29.93 0.07 18.11
C ASN A 205 -28.69 0.14 17.22
N ASN A 206 -28.88 0.50 15.96
CA ASN A 206 -27.80 0.92 15.07
C ASN A 206 -27.92 2.43 14.86
N TYR A 207 -26.81 3.15 14.76
CA TYR A 207 -26.85 4.60 14.58
C TYR A 207 -26.68 5.00 13.11
N ALA A 208 -27.42 6.01 12.68
CA ALA A 208 -27.17 6.76 11.44
C ALA A 208 -26.60 8.14 11.79
N VAL A 209 -25.58 8.58 11.08
CA VAL A 209 -25.03 9.93 11.20
C VAL A 209 -25.56 10.77 10.05
N VAL A 210 -26.37 11.77 10.39
CA VAL A 210 -26.95 12.72 9.45
C VAL A 210 -26.16 14.03 9.53
N ARG A 211 -25.80 14.57 8.37
CA ARG A 211 -25.06 15.82 8.24
C ARG A 211 -25.98 16.90 7.66
N PHE A 212 -25.99 18.07 8.28
CA PHE A 212 -26.80 19.21 7.83
C PHE A 212 -26.09 20.54 8.09
N LYS A 213 -26.44 21.57 7.33
CA LYS A 213 -25.88 22.91 7.50
C LYS A 213 -26.67 23.66 8.58
N GLY A 214 -25.99 24.04 9.66
CA GLY A 214 -26.58 24.80 10.77
C GLY A 214 -26.72 26.30 10.47
N SER A 215 -26.10 26.77 9.38
CA SER A 215 -26.10 28.17 8.93
C SER A 215 -25.53 29.16 9.96
N GLY A 216 -24.64 28.70 10.86
CA GLY A 216 -24.06 29.54 11.92
C GLY A 216 -25.00 29.83 13.10
N THR A 217 -26.14 29.12 13.20
CA THR A 217 -27.09 29.31 14.30
C THR A 217 -26.48 28.83 15.63
N LEU A 218 -26.25 29.76 16.55
CA LEU A 218 -25.74 29.45 17.89
C LEU A 218 -26.79 28.69 18.71
N GLY A 219 -26.32 27.76 19.55
CA GLY A 219 -27.17 27.01 20.48
C GLY A 219 -27.80 25.74 19.92
N LEU A 220 -27.52 25.33 18.68
CA LEU A 220 -27.99 24.04 18.14
C LEU A 220 -27.26 22.83 18.75
N LEU A 221 -26.04 23.03 19.28
CA LEU A 221 -25.27 21.96 19.91
C LEU A 221 -25.94 21.49 21.20
N GLY A 222 -26.08 20.17 21.34
CA GLY A 222 -26.68 19.54 22.53
C GLY A 222 -28.20 19.56 22.58
N GLN A 223 -28.89 20.17 21.62
CA GLN A 223 -30.35 20.10 21.55
C GLN A 223 -30.84 18.74 21.03
N ASN A 224 -32.03 18.35 21.47
CA ASN A 224 -32.76 17.23 20.90
C ASN A 224 -33.31 17.62 19.52
N ALA A 225 -33.30 16.67 18.60
CA ALA A 225 -33.76 16.88 17.23
C ALA A 225 -34.65 15.72 16.80
N ASP A 226 -35.80 16.04 16.20
CA ASP A 226 -36.66 15.06 15.56
C ASP A 226 -36.21 14.84 14.12
N VAL A 227 -35.97 13.59 13.73
CA VAL A 227 -35.45 13.26 12.41
C VAL A 227 -36.41 12.35 11.66
N ARG A 228 -36.80 12.77 10.47
CA ARG A 228 -37.55 11.96 9.52
C ARG A 228 -36.60 11.53 8.40
N LEU A 229 -36.28 10.23 8.36
CA LEU A 229 -35.47 9.61 7.32
C LEU A 229 -36.38 9.11 6.20
N VAL A 230 -36.05 9.45 4.96
CA VAL A 230 -36.79 8.93 3.79
C VAL A 230 -36.26 7.53 3.46
N LEU A 231 -37.07 6.51 3.74
CA LEU A 231 -36.74 5.12 3.43
C LEU A 231 -37.13 4.79 1.97
N PRO A 232 -36.29 4.07 1.21
CA PRO A 232 -36.68 3.55 -0.10
C PRO A 232 -37.85 2.58 0.05
N PRO A 233 -38.80 2.50 -0.90
CA PRO A 233 -39.99 1.64 -0.79
C PRO A 233 -39.62 0.18 -0.47
N GLN A 234 -40.45 -0.51 0.32
CA GLN A 234 -40.24 -1.93 0.60
C GLN A 234 -40.44 -2.73 -0.69
N GLU A 235 -39.43 -3.51 -1.08
CA GLU A 235 -39.60 -4.55 -2.09
C GLU A 235 -40.67 -5.52 -1.57
N ALA A 236 -41.79 -5.61 -2.28
CA ALA A 236 -42.90 -6.46 -1.90
C ALA A 236 -42.42 -7.92 -1.90
N ARG A 237 -42.44 -8.59 -0.74
CA ARG A 237 -42.19 -10.04 -0.69
C ARG A 237 -43.22 -10.71 -1.61
N PRO A 238 -42.81 -11.50 -2.62
CA PRO A 238 -43.77 -12.14 -3.51
C PRO A 238 -44.68 -13.05 -2.67
N ASN A 239 -45.99 -12.96 -2.94
CA ASN A 239 -47.01 -13.75 -2.27
C ASN A 239 -46.67 -15.24 -2.39
N ARG A 240 -46.98 -16.09 -1.40
CA ARG A 240 -46.56 -17.51 -1.38
C ARG A 240 -46.87 -18.27 -2.68
N LEU A 241 -47.98 -17.94 -3.34
CA LEU A 241 -48.37 -18.50 -4.63
C LEU A 241 -47.45 -18.07 -5.78
N THR A 242 -47.02 -16.81 -5.79
CA THR A 242 -46.03 -16.28 -6.75
C THR A 242 -44.66 -16.91 -6.53
N ALA A 243 -44.22 -17.09 -5.28
CA ALA A 243 -42.97 -17.80 -4.97
C ALA A 243 -43.03 -19.28 -5.36
N LEU A 244 -44.19 -19.95 -5.14
CA LEU A 244 -44.41 -21.34 -5.59
C LEU A 244 -44.45 -21.43 -7.13
N PHE A 245 -45.06 -20.45 -7.79
CA PHE A 245 -45.12 -20.41 -9.26
C PHE A 245 -43.75 -20.12 -9.87
N GLN A 246 -42.95 -19.26 -9.25
CA GLN A 246 -41.59 -18.93 -9.69
C GLN A 246 -40.62 -20.11 -9.50
N THR A 247 -40.71 -20.82 -8.38
CA THR A 247 -39.91 -22.05 -8.14
C THR A 247 -40.29 -23.19 -9.09
N LEU A 248 -41.58 -23.36 -9.44
CA LEU A 248 -42.03 -24.37 -10.40
C LEU A 248 -41.70 -24.00 -11.86
N THR A 249 -41.58 -22.71 -12.19
CA THR A 249 -41.29 -22.23 -13.54
C THR A 249 -39.81 -21.91 -13.79
N GLY A 250 -38.94 -22.09 -12.79
CA GLY A 250 -37.50 -21.87 -12.90
C GLY A 250 -37.08 -20.42 -13.14
N ARG A 251 -37.96 -19.46 -12.81
CA ARG A 251 -37.69 -18.02 -12.92
C ARG A 251 -37.46 -17.45 -11.52
N ASP A 252 -36.26 -17.68 -11.00
CA ASP A 252 -35.77 -16.93 -9.84
C ASP A 252 -35.05 -15.67 -10.32
N THR A 253 -35.67 -14.51 -10.09
CA THR A 253 -34.96 -13.24 -9.97
C THR A 253 -34.76 -13.01 -8.49
N ASP A 254 -33.49 -12.89 -8.10
CA ASP A 254 -32.98 -12.44 -6.79
C ASP A 254 -32.60 -13.55 -5.77
N ASP A 255 -31.43 -14.16 -5.97
CA ASP A 255 -30.35 -14.13 -4.96
C ASP A 255 -29.03 -14.72 -5.52
N VAL A 256 -28.04 -13.86 -5.78
CA VAL A 256 -26.74 -14.24 -6.38
C VAL A 256 -25.78 -14.88 -5.36
N LYS A 257 -26.16 -15.09 -4.09
CA LYS A 257 -25.22 -15.53 -3.04
C LYS A 257 -25.55 -16.81 -2.27
N SER A 258 -26.62 -17.53 -2.60
CA SER A 258 -26.87 -18.84 -2.00
C SER A 258 -27.37 -19.85 -3.02
N ARG A 259 -26.56 -20.13 -4.05
CA ARG A 259 -26.70 -21.37 -4.83
C ARG A 259 -26.02 -22.51 -4.10
N SER A 260 -26.71 -23.11 -3.14
CA SER A 260 -26.53 -24.55 -2.92
C SER A 260 -27.26 -25.26 -4.06
N ALA A 261 -26.60 -25.40 -5.22
CA ALA A 261 -27.22 -26.03 -6.37
C ALA A 261 -27.55 -27.48 -6.02
N SER A 262 -28.83 -27.83 -6.11
CA SER A 262 -29.22 -29.22 -6.24
C SER A 262 -28.67 -29.72 -7.57
N VAL A 263 -27.56 -30.45 -7.54
CA VAL A 263 -26.99 -31.14 -8.70
C VAL A 263 -28.06 -32.11 -9.20
N THR A 264 -28.69 -31.83 -10.34
CA THR A 264 -29.67 -32.76 -10.91
C THR A 264 -28.93 -33.97 -11.49
N PRO A 265 -29.50 -35.19 -11.43
CA PRO A 265 -28.83 -36.41 -11.93
C PRO A 265 -28.37 -36.32 -13.40
N ALA A 266 -29.08 -35.55 -14.22
CA ALA A 266 -28.74 -35.31 -15.63
C ALA A 266 -27.39 -34.59 -15.79
N TRP A 267 -27.10 -33.60 -14.95
CA TRP A 267 -25.83 -32.87 -14.98
C TRP A 267 -24.66 -33.74 -14.52
N MET A 268 -24.90 -34.64 -13.58
CA MET A 268 -23.90 -35.60 -13.10
C MET A 268 -23.51 -36.60 -14.21
N LEU A 269 -24.47 -37.02 -15.04
CA LEU A 269 -24.21 -37.87 -16.21
C LEU A 269 -23.41 -37.15 -17.30
N ILE A 270 -23.68 -35.86 -17.56
CA ILE A 270 -22.92 -35.05 -18.52
C ILE A 270 -21.46 -34.88 -18.05
N ALA A 271 -21.26 -34.59 -16.76
CA ALA A 271 -19.92 -34.47 -16.18
C ALA A 271 -19.14 -35.80 -16.26
N LEU A 272 -19.79 -36.92 -15.91
CA LEU A 272 -19.21 -38.25 -16.03
C LEU A 272 -18.81 -38.57 -17.49
N GLY A 273 -19.66 -38.22 -18.45
CA GLY A 273 -19.38 -38.38 -19.87
C GLY A 273 -18.12 -37.64 -20.33
N LYS A 274 -17.87 -36.43 -19.81
CA LYS A 274 -16.69 -35.64 -20.18
C LYS A 274 -15.40 -36.25 -19.65
N VAL A 275 -15.43 -36.74 -18.42
CA VAL A 275 -14.28 -37.42 -17.80
C VAL A 275 -13.92 -38.67 -18.59
N LEU A 276 -14.93 -39.49 -18.92
CA LEU A 276 -14.73 -40.70 -19.73
C LEU A 276 -14.24 -40.38 -21.14
N GLY A 277 -14.77 -39.33 -21.78
CA GLY A 277 -14.33 -38.88 -23.11
C GLY A 277 -12.89 -38.40 -23.14
N CYS A 278 -12.46 -37.62 -22.14
CA CYS A 278 -11.07 -37.18 -22.03
C CYS A 278 -10.12 -38.37 -21.81
N GLY A 279 -10.51 -39.32 -20.95
CA GLY A 279 -9.75 -40.55 -20.74
C GLY A 279 -9.57 -41.35 -22.04
N ALA A 280 -10.65 -41.55 -22.81
CA ALA A 280 -10.59 -42.24 -24.08
C ALA A 280 -9.70 -41.53 -25.12
N LEU A 281 -9.75 -40.20 -25.18
CA LEU A 281 -8.89 -39.40 -26.07
C LEU A 281 -7.41 -39.55 -25.70
N LEU A 282 -7.06 -39.47 -24.41
CA LEU A 282 -5.67 -39.62 -23.97
C LEU A 282 -5.12 -41.01 -24.31
N VAL A 283 -5.91 -42.06 -24.09
CA VAL A 283 -5.51 -43.44 -24.42
C VAL A 283 -5.30 -43.61 -25.92
N THR A 284 -6.24 -43.15 -26.74
CA THR A 284 -6.14 -43.29 -28.20
C THR A 284 -4.98 -42.49 -28.80
N VAL A 285 -4.73 -41.27 -28.32
CA VAL A 285 -3.57 -40.46 -28.74
C VAL A 285 -2.25 -41.10 -28.28
N THR A 286 -2.21 -41.70 -27.09
CA THR A 286 -1.01 -42.43 -26.61
C THR A 286 -0.72 -43.64 -27.48
N LEU A 287 -1.74 -44.41 -27.85
CA LEU A 287 -1.59 -45.56 -28.75
C LEU A 287 -1.18 -45.12 -30.16
N LEU A 288 -1.70 -44.00 -30.66
CA LEU A 288 -1.27 -43.39 -31.92
C LEU A 288 0.23 -43.06 -31.89
N LEU A 289 0.70 -42.39 -30.83
CA LEU A 289 2.11 -42.03 -30.72
C LEU A 289 3.01 -43.27 -30.50
N ALA A 290 2.52 -44.28 -29.78
CA ALA A 290 3.24 -45.54 -29.61
C ALA A 290 3.39 -46.31 -30.92
N THR A 291 2.33 -46.36 -31.72
CA THR A 291 2.39 -46.94 -33.07
C THR A 291 3.32 -46.12 -33.97
N TRP A 292 3.29 -44.79 -33.91
CA TRP A 292 4.15 -43.95 -34.73
C TRP A 292 5.66 -44.08 -34.39
N PHE A 293 6.02 -43.96 -33.11
CA PHE A 293 7.42 -43.82 -32.68
C PHE A 293 8.11 -45.13 -32.26
N ARG A 294 7.39 -46.27 -32.26
CA ARG A 294 7.91 -47.60 -31.89
C ARG A 294 8.56 -47.69 -30.50
N SER A 295 8.29 -46.74 -29.61
CA SER A 295 8.82 -46.71 -28.25
C SER A 295 7.72 -46.25 -27.29
N ALA A 296 7.40 -47.09 -26.31
CA ALA A 296 6.38 -46.79 -25.31
C ALA A 296 6.76 -45.56 -24.46
N LEU A 297 8.05 -45.39 -24.16
CA LEU A 297 8.54 -44.28 -23.35
C LEU A 297 8.39 -42.93 -24.08
N VAL A 298 8.70 -42.90 -25.38
CA VAL A 298 8.53 -41.68 -26.20
C VAL A 298 7.05 -41.36 -26.38
N ALA A 299 6.19 -42.36 -26.51
CA ALA A 299 4.76 -42.14 -26.60
C ALA A 299 4.17 -41.54 -25.32
N ILE A 300 4.54 -42.08 -24.16
CA ILE A 300 4.07 -41.58 -22.86
C ILE A 300 4.61 -40.17 -22.59
N LEU A 301 5.89 -39.92 -22.85
CA LEU A 301 6.44 -38.56 -22.69
C LEU A 301 5.86 -37.59 -23.71
N GLY A 302 5.60 -38.04 -24.94
CA GLY A 302 4.98 -37.25 -25.99
C GLY A 302 3.55 -36.85 -25.66
N THR A 303 2.77 -37.73 -25.03
CA THR A 303 1.39 -37.42 -24.61
C THR A 303 1.37 -36.46 -23.43
N ILE A 304 2.26 -36.64 -22.45
CA ILE A 304 2.44 -35.70 -21.33
C ILE A 304 2.95 -34.34 -21.85
N GLY A 305 3.84 -34.34 -22.85
CA GLY A 305 4.33 -33.13 -23.50
C GLY A 305 3.22 -32.38 -24.24
N LEU A 306 2.46 -33.07 -25.09
CA LEU A 306 1.28 -32.50 -25.76
C LEU A 306 0.26 -31.97 -24.74
N TRP A 307 0.09 -32.68 -23.62
CA TRP A 307 -0.79 -32.28 -22.52
C TRP A 307 -0.37 -30.93 -21.91
N HIS A 308 0.92 -30.73 -21.63
CA HIS A 308 1.43 -29.46 -21.12
C HIS A 308 1.38 -28.32 -22.15
N ILE A 309 1.73 -28.60 -23.41
CA ILE A 309 1.72 -27.59 -24.48
C ILE A 309 0.30 -27.07 -24.72
N SER A 310 -0.69 -27.97 -24.72
CA SER A 310 -2.10 -27.61 -24.82
C SER A 310 -2.50 -26.62 -23.72
N ASN A 311 -2.14 -26.90 -22.47
CA ASN A 311 -2.45 -26.04 -21.34
C ASN A 311 -1.82 -24.65 -21.45
N LEU A 312 -0.58 -24.57 -21.94
CA LEU A 312 0.12 -23.31 -22.17
C LEU A 312 -0.51 -22.49 -23.31
N LEU A 313 -0.94 -23.16 -24.39
CA LEU A 313 -1.53 -22.51 -25.56
C LEU A 313 -2.88 -21.86 -25.23
N PHE A 314 -3.70 -22.51 -24.40
CA PHE A 314 -4.99 -21.97 -23.97
C PHE A 314 -4.86 -20.79 -23.02
N ASP A 315 -3.88 -20.80 -22.11
CA ASP A 315 -3.56 -19.65 -21.25
C ASP A 315 -3.08 -18.44 -22.08
N PHE A 316 -2.25 -18.67 -23.10
CA PHE A 316 -1.78 -17.60 -23.98
C PHE A 316 -2.86 -17.01 -24.89
N ALA A 317 -3.83 -17.81 -25.33
CA ALA A 317 -4.91 -17.37 -26.20
C ALA A 317 -6.00 -16.55 -25.45
N GLY A 318 -5.90 -16.40 -24.12
CA GLY A 318 -6.86 -15.62 -23.34
C GLY A 318 -8.27 -16.22 -23.34
N LEU A 319 -8.39 -17.53 -23.61
CA LEU A 319 -9.64 -18.29 -23.60
C LEU A 319 -9.66 -19.19 -22.35
N PRO A 320 -9.88 -18.62 -21.14
CA PRO A 320 -9.84 -19.39 -19.90
C PRO A 320 -10.86 -20.55 -19.89
N ASP A 321 -11.99 -20.37 -20.61
CA ASP A 321 -13.09 -21.34 -20.72
C ASP A 321 -12.73 -22.70 -21.32
N LEU A 322 -11.55 -22.82 -21.95
CA LEU A 322 -11.05 -24.06 -22.57
C LEU A 322 -9.87 -24.70 -21.81
N SER A 323 -9.44 -24.09 -20.69
CA SER A 323 -8.41 -24.66 -19.81
C SER A 323 -8.92 -25.92 -19.11
N TYR A 324 -8.08 -26.96 -18.99
CA TYR A 324 -8.45 -28.23 -18.32
C TYR A 324 -8.83 -28.01 -16.85
N LEU A 325 -8.19 -27.05 -16.17
CA LEU A 325 -8.54 -26.70 -14.78
C LEU A 325 -9.95 -26.10 -14.68
N GLU A 326 -10.44 -25.43 -15.73
CA GLU A 326 -11.84 -25.02 -15.83
C GLU A 326 -12.78 -26.16 -16.28
N MET A 327 -12.31 -27.06 -17.14
CA MET A 327 -13.07 -28.24 -17.56
C MET A 327 -13.26 -29.27 -16.43
N VAL A 328 -12.37 -29.33 -15.45
CA VAL A 328 -12.55 -30.08 -14.19
C VAL A 328 -13.34 -29.27 -13.15
N ARG A 329 -13.23 -27.92 -13.15
CA ARG A 329 -14.14 -27.03 -12.41
C ARG A 329 -15.53 -26.93 -13.02
N THR A 330 -15.89 -27.75 -14.02
CA THR A 330 -17.28 -27.81 -14.48
C THR A 330 -18.24 -28.17 -13.36
N MET A 331 -17.80 -28.81 -12.27
CA MET A 331 -18.63 -28.94 -11.07
C MET A 331 -19.09 -27.58 -10.52
N ASP A 332 -18.24 -26.56 -10.53
CA ASP A 332 -18.56 -25.21 -10.02
C ASP A 332 -19.41 -24.41 -11.04
N LYS A 333 -19.13 -24.53 -12.34
CA LYS A 333 -19.92 -23.88 -13.41
C LYS A 333 -21.31 -24.53 -13.60
N VAL A 334 -21.44 -25.84 -13.42
CA VAL A 334 -22.72 -26.59 -13.49
C VAL A 334 -23.61 -26.27 -12.29
N VAL A 335 -23.02 -26.11 -11.09
CA VAL A 335 -23.68 -25.58 -9.89
C VAL A 335 -24.12 -24.11 -10.10
N GLY A 336 -23.43 -23.38 -10.97
CA GLY A 336 -23.73 -22.02 -11.36
C GLY A 336 -24.87 -21.83 -12.38
N GLY A 337 -25.56 -22.87 -12.88
CA GLY A 337 -26.81 -22.69 -13.64
C GLY A 337 -26.78 -21.75 -14.87
N VAL A 338 -25.64 -21.60 -15.55
CA VAL A 338 -25.51 -20.81 -16.82
C VAL A 338 -25.09 -21.69 -18.00
N ALA A 339 -25.24 -23.02 -17.90
CA ALA A 339 -24.80 -23.93 -18.95
C ALA A 339 -25.96 -24.31 -19.89
N ASP A 340 -25.82 -23.97 -21.17
CA ASP A 340 -26.76 -24.32 -22.23
C ASP A 340 -26.57 -25.81 -22.61
N PRO A 341 -27.55 -26.70 -22.34
CA PRO A 341 -27.38 -28.16 -22.46
C PRO A 341 -27.01 -28.60 -23.88
N VAL A 342 -27.44 -27.85 -24.90
CA VAL A 342 -27.11 -28.15 -26.30
C VAL A 342 -25.63 -27.92 -26.58
N ARG A 343 -25.02 -26.92 -25.96
CA ARG A 343 -23.59 -26.61 -26.13
C ARG A 343 -22.73 -27.66 -25.45
N GLU A 344 -23.15 -28.10 -24.26
CA GLU A 344 -22.48 -29.14 -23.49
C GLU A 344 -22.50 -30.50 -24.20
N LEU A 345 -23.65 -30.89 -24.77
CA LEU A 345 -23.75 -32.10 -25.59
C LEU A 345 -22.88 -32.03 -26.85
N LYS A 346 -22.80 -30.86 -27.49
CA LYS A 346 -21.90 -30.65 -28.65
C LYS A 346 -20.43 -30.82 -28.26
N SER A 347 -20.01 -30.32 -27.10
CA SER A 347 -18.63 -30.49 -26.61
C SER A 347 -18.29 -31.97 -26.38
N LEU A 348 -19.22 -32.73 -25.81
CA LEU A 348 -19.11 -34.18 -25.65
C LEU A 348 -18.98 -34.89 -27.01
N ALA A 349 -19.85 -34.54 -27.96
CA ALA A 349 -19.80 -35.12 -29.30
C ALA A 349 -18.46 -34.87 -30.00
N TRP A 350 -17.90 -33.67 -29.88
CA TRP A 350 -16.57 -33.34 -30.40
C TRP A 350 -15.46 -34.15 -29.73
N LEU A 351 -15.47 -34.27 -28.40
CA LEU A 351 -14.47 -35.02 -27.65
C LEU A 351 -14.44 -36.49 -28.05
N PHE A 352 -15.59 -37.15 -28.09
CA PHE A 352 -15.68 -38.55 -28.50
C PHE A 352 -15.41 -38.72 -30.00
N GLY A 353 -15.80 -37.76 -30.84
CA GLY A 353 -15.49 -37.76 -32.27
C GLY A 353 -13.98 -37.70 -32.55
N LEU A 354 -13.25 -36.84 -31.85
CA LEU A 354 -11.79 -36.75 -31.96
C LEU A 354 -11.10 -38.02 -31.45
N ALA A 355 -11.58 -38.60 -30.35
CA ALA A 355 -11.05 -39.86 -29.82
C ALA A 355 -11.26 -41.02 -30.81
N ALA A 356 -12.46 -41.13 -31.39
CA ALA A 356 -12.75 -42.14 -32.41
C ALA A 356 -11.90 -41.95 -33.68
N GLY A 357 -11.72 -40.70 -34.13
CA GLY A 357 -10.87 -40.37 -35.28
C GLY A 357 -9.40 -40.74 -35.06
N ALA A 358 -8.84 -40.39 -33.90
CA ALA A 358 -7.48 -40.78 -33.53
C ALA A 358 -7.35 -42.31 -33.43
N GLY A 359 -8.34 -42.99 -32.85
CA GLY A 359 -8.37 -44.45 -32.79
C GLY A 359 -8.40 -45.12 -34.17
N LEU A 360 -9.23 -44.65 -35.09
CA LEU A 360 -9.28 -45.13 -36.48
C LEU A 360 -7.95 -44.92 -37.19
N LEU A 361 -7.34 -43.74 -37.05
CA LEU A 361 -6.04 -43.44 -37.64
C LEU A 361 -4.95 -44.36 -37.09
N THR A 362 -4.98 -44.64 -35.79
CA THR A 362 -4.08 -45.60 -35.12
C THR A 362 -4.24 -46.99 -35.72
N LEU A 363 -5.48 -47.44 -35.94
CA LEU A 363 -5.80 -48.76 -36.46
C LEU A 363 -5.36 -48.90 -37.93
N VAL A 364 -5.59 -47.86 -38.75
CA VAL A 364 -5.11 -47.81 -40.14
C VAL A 364 -3.58 -47.88 -40.19
N LEU A 365 -2.89 -47.07 -39.39
CA LEU A 365 -1.42 -47.06 -39.31
C LEU A 365 -0.85 -48.37 -38.77
N PHE A 366 -1.61 -49.09 -37.94
CA PHE A 366 -1.23 -50.39 -37.44
C PHE A 366 -1.40 -51.49 -38.49
N ILE A 367 -2.47 -51.46 -39.28
CA ILE A 367 -2.75 -52.44 -40.34
C ILE A 367 -1.84 -52.22 -41.56
N SER A 368 -1.57 -50.97 -41.93
CA SER A 368 -0.72 -50.63 -43.09
C SER A 368 0.78 -50.85 -42.85
N ARG A 369 1.14 -51.57 -41.79
CA ARG A 369 2.50 -51.69 -41.29
C ARG A 369 2.99 -53.12 -41.42
N ASP A 370 4.12 -53.30 -42.12
CA ASP A 370 4.78 -54.59 -42.24
C ASP A 370 5.32 -55.11 -40.89
N PRO A 371 5.28 -56.42 -40.65
CA PRO A 371 5.76 -57.01 -39.40
C PRO A 371 7.28 -56.77 -39.24
N PRO A 372 7.76 -56.54 -38.01
CA PRO A 372 9.18 -56.32 -37.77
C PRO A 372 10.00 -57.58 -38.12
N LYS A 373 11.14 -57.39 -38.79
CA LYS A 373 12.21 -58.40 -38.87
C LYS A 373 12.93 -58.52 -37.53
#